data_AF-A0A8J3HG87-F1
#
_entry.id   AF-A0A8J3HG87-F1
#
_cell.length_a   1.000
_cell.length_b   1.000
_cell.length_c   1.000
_cell.angle_alpha   90.00
_cell.angle_beta   90.00
_cell.angle_gamma   90.00
#
_symmetry.space_group_name_H-M   'P 1'
#
loop_
_entity.id
_entity.type
_entity.pdbx_description
1 polymer ?
#
loop_
_entity_poly.entity_id
_entity_poly.type
_entity_poly.pdbx_seq_one_letter_code
_entity_poly.pdbx_strand_id
1 'polypeptide(L)'
;MISQDRLQEIVRHWEATETLRRGYPCPPRLHEFAGGWVVWAQPPADAPRQQPGSGHTVIIDRNTGELTVVPGLPPQVAMDRYVPRRPLAVPDLPDLPAPAFHDGSAPPTPTFPFSSFGPAPLPLAVLRERAAAAAAELARLGVPATMPQLVATLTVDGRTFEAAAHTDDDEYDHHPAVLRALAEIEPGARSRGAARHPELVAASRALFSLSGEEADPAWAQHLLAGARLELRRLREAADPAVVEPARSCHTCATVLTGLGLPGEPPRDLLAPPPGERPPGGDGIVVPLLVEAFAATAAVPGARHRLTALPFLVEVLLPYAPMTAVLQSASGAQQRLEPYTLNAWVHQHTADTLGDLAERIGARLFPIGTEEGGYYALLAVDELRRVYAVDHAGAWFLGADLPSALHALNTGAATPRVRADGSW
;
A
#
# COMPACT_ATOMS: atom_id res chain seq x y z
N MET A 1 -6.62 32.89 14.66
CA MET A 1 -6.78 33.20 13.23
C MET A 1 -5.46 32.94 12.52
N ILE A 2 -5.46 32.17 11.44
CA ILE A 2 -4.24 31.87 10.67
C ILE A 2 -3.75 33.12 9.92
N SER A 3 -2.45 33.21 9.65
CA SER A 3 -1.87 34.32 8.89
C SER A 3 -2.21 34.23 7.40
N GLN A 4 -2.12 35.36 6.71
CA GLN A 4 -2.28 35.44 5.25
C GLN A 4 -1.28 34.51 4.53
N ASP A 5 -0.03 34.47 5.00
CA ASP A 5 1.02 33.62 4.42
C ASP A 5 0.68 32.13 4.58
N ARG A 6 0.14 31.74 5.74
CA ARG A 6 -0.29 30.37 6.03
C ARG A 6 -1.49 29.97 5.16
N LEU A 7 -2.45 30.87 4.97
CA LEU A 7 -3.58 30.64 4.06
C LEU A 7 -3.11 30.41 2.63
N GLN A 8 -2.19 31.24 2.13
CA GLN A 8 -1.65 31.09 0.78
C GLN A 8 -0.85 29.79 0.61
N GLU A 9 -0.10 29.38 1.62
CA GLU A 9 0.61 28.09 1.64
C GLU A 9 -0.37 26.91 1.50
N ILE A 10 -1.44 26.91 2.31
CA ILE A 10 -2.50 25.90 2.26
C ILE A 10 -3.16 25.85 0.88
N VAL A 11 -3.47 27.00 0.29
CA VAL A 11 -4.10 27.09 -1.03
C VAL A 11 -3.19 26.58 -2.14
N ARG A 12 -1.88 26.89 -2.10
CA ARG A 12 -0.90 26.35 -3.06
C ARG A 12 -0.76 24.83 -2.96
N HIS A 13 -0.74 24.30 -1.74
CA HIS A 13 -0.65 22.85 -1.53
C HIS A 13 -1.91 22.13 -2.03
N TRP A 14 -3.08 22.72 -1.76
CA TRP A 14 -4.35 22.23 -2.26
C TRP A 14 -4.39 22.22 -3.81
N GLU A 15 -3.94 23.29 -4.46
CA GLU A 15 -3.89 23.40 -5.94
C GLU A 15 -3.00 22.32 -6.56
N ALA A 16 -1.80 22.12 -6.00
CA ALA A 16 -0.87 21.10 -6.47
C ALA A 16 -1.48 19.70 -6.33
N THR A 17 -2.10 19.42 -5.17
CA THR A 17 -2.73 18.13 -4.88
C THR A 17 -3.91 17.83 -5.81
N GLU A 18 -4.80 18.80 -6.02
CA GLU A 18 -5.97 18.62 -6.90
C GLU A 18 -5.58 18.54 -8.38
N THR A 19 -4.56 19.30 -8.80
CA THR A 19 -4.02 19.23 -10.17
C THR A 19 -3.43 17.84 -10.45
N LEU A 20 -2.65 17.30 -9.50
CA LEU A 20 -2.09 15.95 -9.60
C LEU A 20 -3.18 14.88 -9.61
N ARG A 21 -4.17 14.99 -8.71
CA ARG A 21 -5.27 14.03 -8.60
C ARG A 21 -6.15 13.97 -9.85
N ARG A 22 -6.42 15.12 -10.48
CA ARG A 22 -7.37 15.25 -11.59
C ARG A 22 -6.71 15.14 -12.97
N GLY A 23 -5.38 15.23 -13.04
CA GLY A 23 -4.63 15.14 -14.29
C GLY A 23 -4.77 16.37 -15.19
N TYR A 24 -5.30 17.48 -14.67
CA TYR A 24 -5.41 18.77 -15.36
C TYR A 24 -5.27 19.94 -14.37
N PRO A 25 -4.81 21.14 -14.81
CA PRO A 25 -4.64 22.29 -13.92
C PRO A 25 -5.91 22.66 -13.16
N CYS A 26 -5.79 22.78 -11.83
CA CYS A 26 -6.90 23.10 -10.93
C CYS A 26 -6.68 24.42 -10.20
N PRO A 27 -6.77 25.57 -10.92
CA PRO A 27 -6.50 26.87 -10.31
C PRO A 27 -7.49 27.13 -9.17
N PRO A 28 -6.99 27.49 -7.96
CA PRO A 28 -7.83 27.63 -6.79
C PRO A 28 -8.69 28.88 -6.90
N ARG A 29 -9.98 28.70 -6.62
CA ARG A 29 -10.90 29.77 -6.28
C ARG A 29 -11.09 29.77 -4.78
N LEU A 30 -10.92 30.94 -4.18
CA LEU A 30 -11.01 31.14 -2.75
C LEU A 30 -12.15 32.12 -2.45
N HIS A 31 -12.97 31.81 -1.47
CA HIS A 31 -13.96 32.73 -0.93
C HIS A 31 -13.91 32.73 0.59
N GLU A 32 -13.92 33.91 1.18
CA GLU A 32 -13.86 34.09 2.63
C GLU A 32 -15.26 34.19 3.22
N PHE A 33 -15.49 33.54 4.37
CA PHE A 33 -16.73 33.61 5.13
C PHE A 33 -16.44 33.59 6.64
N ALA A 34 -17.46 33.77 7.49
CA ALA A 34 -17.25 33.92 8.94
C ALA A 34 -16.41 32.79 9.57
N GLY A 35 -16.60 31.53 9.15
CA GLY A 35 -15.91 30.36 9.67
C GLY A 35 -14.50 30.11 9.10
N GLY A 36 -14.09 30.83 8.05
CA GLY A 36 -12.80 30.61 7.41
C GLY A 36 -12.84 30.90 5.91
N TRP A 37 -12.22 30.03 5.12
CA TRP A 37 -12.21 30.15 3.66
C TRP A 37 -12.72 28.87 3.03
N VAL A 38 -13.41 28.98 1.91
CA VAL A 38 -13.74 27.85 1.06
C VAL A 38 -12.89 27.91 -0.21
N VAL A 39 -12.23 26.80 -0.55
CA VAL A 39 -11.39 26.64 -1.74
C VAL A 39 -11.95 25.55 -2.65
N TRP A 40 -12.01 25.82 -3.95
CA TRP A 40 -12.50 24.90 -4.98
C TRP A 40 -11.88 25.23 -6.35
N ALA A 41 -11.98 24.32 -7.32
CA ALA A 41 -11.58 24.57 -8.71
C ALA A 41 -12.80 24.49 -9.63
N GLN A 42 -12.82 25.31 -10.68
CA GLN A 42 -13.78 25.12 -11.76
C GLN A 42 -13.21 24.11 -12.76
N PRO A 43 -13.90 23.00 -13.05
CA PRO A 43 -13.41 22.04 -14.04
C PRO A 43 -13.39 22.66 -15.46
N PRO A 44 -12.43 22.26 -16.32
CA PRO A 44 -12.43 22.60 -17.73
C PRO A 44 -13.70 22.07 -18.44
N ALA A 45 -14.10 22.71 -19.54
CA ALA A 45 -15.36 22.40 -20.25
C ALA A 45 -15.38 20.99 -20.86
N ASP A 46 -14.21 20.45 -21.19
CA ASP A 46 -13.95 19.11 -21.74
C ASP A 46 -13.55 18.08 -20.68
N ALA A 47 -13.54 18.46 -19.40
CA ALA A 47 -13.19 17.55 -18.32
C ALA A 47 -14.21 16.39 -18.22
N PRO A 48 -13.75 15.17 -17.88
CA PRO A 48 -14.64 14.05 -17.61
C PRO A 48 -15.71 14.42 -16.59
N ARG A 49 -16.96 13.95 -16.78
CA ARG A 49 -18.02 14.16 -15.79
C ARG A 49 -17.55 13.62 -14.44
N GLN A 50 -17.48 14.53 -13.46
CA GLN A 50 -17.08 14.19 -12.11
C GLN A 50 -18.07 13.17 -11.52
N GLN A 51 -17.53 12.09 -10.94
CA GLN A 51 -18.35 11.11 -10.24
C GLN A 51 -19.01 11.80 -9.04
N PRO A 52 -20.26 11.45 -8.68
CA PRO A 52 -20.87 11.91 -7.44
C PRO A 52 -19.93 11.64 -6.25
N GLY A 53 -19.55 12.68 -5.51
CA GLY A 53 -18.56 12.61 -4.42
C GLY A 53 -17.11 12.96 -4.78
N SER A 54 -16.77 13.11 -6.08
CA SER A 54 -15.41 13.46 -6.52
C SER A 54 -15.14 14.98 -6.62
N GLY A 55 -16.14 15.81 -6.37
CA GLY A 55 -15.99 17.26 -6.27
C GLY A 55 -15.58 17.64 -4.85
N HIS A 56 -14.39 18.21 -4.66
CA HIS A 56 -13.93 18.64 -3.34
C HIS A 56 -13.96 20.16 -3.26
N THR A 57 -15.04 20.66 -2.68
CA THR A 57 -15.03 21.96 -2.02
C THR A 57 -14.35 21.75 -0.67
N VAL A 58 -13.29 22.47 -0.35
CA VAL A 58 -12.57 22.34 0.92
C VAL A 58 -12.75 23.60 1.75
N ILE A 59 -13.05 23.44 3.03
CA ILE A 59 -13.12 24.55 3.99
C ILE A 59 -11.84 24.57 4.81
N ILE A 60 -11.22 25.75 4.89
CA ILE A 60 -10.04 26.07 5.68
C ILE A 60 -10.53 26.83 6.91
N ASP A 61 -10.39 26.25 8.10
CA ASP A 61 -10.85 26.91 9.33
C ASP A 61 -10.10 28.23 9.58
N ARG A 62 -10.83 29.28 9.97
CA ARG A 62 -10.28 30.62 10.22
C ARG A 62 -9.16 30.62 11.25
N ASN A 63 -9.27 29.81 12.28
CA ASN A 63 -8.43 29.85 13.46
C ASN A 63 -7.31 28.83 13.44
N THR A 64 -7.61 27.62 12.96
CA THR A 64 -6.67 26.49 13.00
C THR A 64 -6.01 26.22 11.64
N GLY A 65 -6.63 26.61 10.54
CA GLY A 65 -6.22 26.21 9.19
C GLY A 65 -6.49 24.74 8.87
N GLU A 66 -7.27 24.05 9.72
CA GLU A 66 -7.72 22.67 9.48
C GLU A 66 -8.56 22.60 8.20
N LEU A 67 -8.36 21.54 7.43
CA LEU A 67 -9.05 21.31 6.17
C LEU A 67 -10.24 20.37 6.37
N THR A 68 -11.44 20.86 6.08
CA THR A 68 -12.65 20.03 6.02
C THR A 68 -13.04 19.82 4.57
N VAL A 69 -12.95 18.58 4.11
CA VAL A 69 -13.36 18.20 2.75
C VAL A 69 -14.89 18.05 2.72
N VAL A 70 -15.55 18.77 1.81
CA VAL A 70 -17.00 18.72 1.62
C VAL A 70 -17.33 18.08 0.28
N PRO A 71 -17.86 16.84 0.24
CA PRO A 71 -18.09 16.12 -1.01
C PRO A 71 -19.27 16.69 -1.80
N GLY A 72 -19.02 17.17 -3.02
CA GLY A 72 -20.03 17.44 -4.04
C GLY A 72 -21.04 18.56 -3.75
N LEU A 73 -20.81 19.36 -2.70
CA LEU A 73 -21.68 20.51 -2.40
C LEU A 73 -21.17 21.79 -3.07
N PRO A 74 -22.08 22.64 -3.60
CA PRO A 74 -21.72 23.98 -4.04
C PRO A 74 -21.04 24.77 -2.91
N PRO A 75 -20.07 25.65 -3.20
CA PRO A 75 -19.34 26.41 -2.18
C PRO A 75 -20.24 27.13 -1.17
N GLN A 76 -21.33 27.74 -1.64
CA GLN A 76 -22.30 28.42 -0.77
C GLN A 76 -22.91 27.47 0.27
N VAL A 77 -23.35 26.28 -0.17
CA VAL A 77 -23.97 25.29 0.71
C VAL A 77 -22.95 24.70 1.69
N ALA A 78 -21.69 24.56 1.27
CA ALA A 78 -20.61 24.12 2.14
C ALA A 78 -20.36 25.14 3.26
N MET A 79 -20.31 26.44 2.94
CA MET A 79 -20.15 27.50 3.92
C MET A 79 -21.33 27.58 4.90
N ASP A 80 -22.57 27.51 4.38
CA ASP A 80 -23.78 27.61 5.21
C ASP A 80 -23.90 26.46 6.22
N ARG A 81 -23.31 25.30 5.91
CA ARG A 81 -23.32 24.10 6.76
C ARG A 81 -22.08 23.97 7.64
N TYR A 82 -21.09 24.84 7.49
CA TYR A 82 -19.86 24.74 8.25
C TYR A 82 -20.06 25.21 9.68
N VAL A 83 -19.78 24.31 10.62
CA VAL A 83 -19.73 24.63 12.05
C VAL A 83 -18.26 24.59 12.46
N PRO A 84 -17.66 25.74 12.85
CA PRO A 84 -16.28 25.78 13.30
C PRO A 84 -16.06 24.82 14.45
N ARG A 85 -15.05 23.94 14.35
CA ARG A 85 -14.68 23.08 15.47
C ARG A 85 -14.12 23.97 16.57
N ARG A 86 -14.80 23.98 17.72
CA ARG A 86 -14.26 24.61 18.92
C ARG A 86 -13.00 23.83 19.30
N PRO A 87 -11.83 24.48 19.50
CA PRO A 87 -10.68 23.77 20.02
C PRO A 87 -11.12 23.09 21.32
N LEU A 88 -10.93 21.77 21.40
CA LEU A 88 -11.06 21.06 22.66
C LEU A 88 -10.13 21.78 23.63
N ALA A 89 -10.67 22.29 24.73
CA ALA A 89 -9.84 22.77 25.81
C ALA A 89 -9.03 21.57 26.28
N VAL A 90 -7.74 21.55 25.94
CA VAL A 90 -6.79 20.63 26.56
C VAL A 90 -6.80 21.05 28.04
N PRO A 91 -7.26 20.21 28.98
CA PRO A 91 -7.14 20.56 30.38
C PRO A 91 -5.65 20.78 30.68
N ASP A 92 -5.31 21.83 31.43
CA ASP A 92 -3.95 22.07 31.91
C ASP A 92 -3.46 20.81 32.61
N LEU A 93 -2.63 20.04 31.90
CA LEU A 93 -1.88 18.95 32.50
C LEU A 93 -0.75 19.62 33.29
N PRO A 94 -0.57 19.29 34.58
CA PRO A 94 0.53 19.83 35.34
C PRO A 94 1.85 19.49 34.65
N ASP A 95 2.81 20.44 34.65
CA ASP A 95 4.16 20.22 34.16
C ASP A 95 4.73 18.96 34.81
N LEU A 96 4.77 17.87 34.04
CA LEU A 96 5.44 16.66 34.46
C LEU A 96 6.95 16.92 34.33
N PRO A 97 7.74 16.66 35.38
CA PRO A 97 9.18 16.82 35.29
C PRO A 97 9.71 15.90 34.18
N ALA A 98 10.72 16.40 33.45
CA ALA A 98 11.42 15.62 32.43
C ALA A 98 11.80 14.24 32.99
N PRO A 99 11.57 13.14 32.24
CA PRO A 99 11.80 11.82 32.78
C PRO A 99 13.28 11.63 33.08
N ALA A 100 13.59 11.37 34.35
CA ALA A 100 14.87 10.81 34.72
C ALA A 100 14.93 9.39 34.15
N PHE A 101 15.73 9.19 33.10
CA PHE A 101 16.06 7.86 32.61
C PHE A 101 16.92 7.16 33.66
N HIS A 102 16.28 6.43 34.57
CA HIS A 102 16.95 5.46 35.42
C HIS A 102 17.07 4.13 34.66
N ASP A 103 18.31 3.70 34.50
CA ASP A 103 18.77 2.31 34.55
C ASP A 103 17.76 1.23 34.09
N GLY A 104 18.03 0.69 32.89
CA GLY A 104 17.92 -0.75 32.61
C GLY A 104 16.53 -1.40 32.57
N SER A 105 15.47 -0.66 32.88
CA SER A 105 14.11 -1.16 32.92
C SER A 105 13.38 -0.76 31.64
N ALA A 106 12.97 -1.72 30.80
CA ALA A 106 12.12 -1.44 29.64
C ALA A 106 10.87 -0.64 30.11
N PRO A 107 10.51 0.47 29.44
CA PRO A 107 9.33 1.24 29.83
C PRO A 107 8.08 0.36 29.67
N PRO A 108 7.06 0.53 30.53
CA PRO A 108 5.82 -0.22 30.40
C PRO A 108 5.18 0.08 29.05
N THR A 109 4.93 -0.97 28.26
CA THR A 109 4.18 -0.90 27.01
C THR A 109 2.81 -0.29 27.29
N PRO A 110 2.46 0.88 26.73
CA PRO A 110 1.13 1.41 26.93
C PRO A 110 0.13 0.51 26.17
N THR A 111 -0.69 -0.23 26.91
CA THR A 111 -1.88 -0.88 26.37
C THR A 111 -2.95 0.19 26.15
N PHE A 112 -3.05 0.72 24.94
CA PHE A 112 -4.19 1.53 24.53
C PHE A 112 -5.30 0.58 24.06
N PRO A 113 -6.41 0.40 24.81
CA PRO A 113 -7.42 -0.59 24.45
C PRO A 113 -8.23 -0.19 23.21
N PHE A 114 -8.19 1.08 22.78
CA PHE A 114 -8.89 1.61 21.60
C PHE A 114 -8.16 2.84 21.03
N SER A 115 -8.06 2.93 19.71
CA SER A 115 -7.79 4.21 19.03
C SER A 115 -9.12 4.93 18.78
N SER A 116 -9.13 6.25 18.92
CA SER A 116 -10.32 7.07 18.59
C SER A 116 -10.49 7.29 17.08
N PHE A 117 -9.52 6.86 16.27
CA PHE A 117 -9.46 7.06 14.83
C PHE A 117 -9.38 5.76 14.02
N GLY A 118 -9.11 4.62 14.67
CA GLY A 118 -9.14 3.30 14.05
C GLY A 118 -10.56 2.80 13.77
N PRO A 119 -10.77 1.94 12.76
CA PRO A 119 -12.04 1.28 12.52
C PRO A 119 -12.41 0.44 13.74
N ALA A 120 -13.71 0.38 14.05
CA ALA A 120 -14.19 -0.47 15.14
C ALA A 120 -13.79 -1.93 14.84
N PRO A 121 -13.10 -2.63 15.76
CA PRO A 121 -12.68 -4.00 15.52
C PRO A 121 -13.92 -4.89 15.34
N LEU A 122 -13.87 -5.78 14.36
CA LEU A 122 -14.91 -6.78 14.16
C LEU A 122 -14.92 -7.76 15.35
N PRO A 123 -16.10 -8.31 15.72
CA PRO A 123 -16.16 -9.39 16.69
C PRO A 123 -15.27 -10.56 16.25
N LEU A 124 -14.52 -11.16 17.18
CA LEU A 124 -13.57 -12.24 16.88
C LEU A 124 -14.21 -13.43 16.14
N ALA A 125 -15.48 -13.73 16.42
CA ALA A 125 -16.21 -14.76 15.69
C ALA A 125 -16.35 -14.44 14.19
N VAL A 126 -16.65 -13.18 13.84
CA VAL A 126 -16.77 -12.71 12.46
C VAL A 126 -15.39 -12.72 11.77
N LEU A 127 -14.33 -12.31 12.48
CA LEU A 127 -12.96 -12.39 11.95
C LEU A 127 -12.58 -13.83 11.60
N ARG A 128 -12.86 -14.78 12.51
CA ARG A 128 -12.57 -16.20 12.28
C ARG A 128 -13.39 -16.81 11.15
N GLU A 129 -14.66 -16.45 11.03
CA GLU A 129 -15.51 -16.88 9.93
C GLU A 129 -14.98 -16.41 8.57
N ARG A 130 -14.63 -15.12 8.47
CA ARG A 130 -14.04 -14.54 7.26
C ARG A 130 -12.69 -15.16 6.92
N ALA A 131 -11.83 -15.37 7.91
CA ALA A 131 -10.54 -16.02 7.72
C ALA A 131 -10.70 -17.47 7.24
N ALA A 132 -11.66 -18.22 7.79
CA ALA A 132 -11.97 -19.57 7.36
C ALA A 132 -12.50 -19.62 5.92
N ALA A 133 -13.33 -18.65 5.51
CA ALA A 133 -13.82 -18.55 4.14
C ALA A 133 -12.67 -18.28 3.15
N ALA A 134 -11.77 -17.33 3.45
CA ALA A 134 -10.59 -17.06 2.63
C ALA A 134 -9.66 -18.28 2.54
N ALA A 135 -9.41 -18.96 3.67
CA ALA A 135 -8.62 -20.18 3.70
C ALA A 135 -9.23 -21.31 2.85
N ALA A 136 -10.55 -21.47 2.87
CA ALA A 136 -11.24 -22.47 2.05
C ALA A 136 -11.12 -22.16 0.55
N GLU A 137 -11.16 -20.89 0.15
CA GLU A 137 -10.92 -20.47 -1.24
C GLU A 137 -9.48 -20.79 -1.69
N LEU A 138 -8.48 -20.42 -0.89
CA LEU A 138 -7.07 -20.68 -1.17
C LEU A 138 -6.75 -22.18 -1.21
N ALA A 139 -7.33 -22.97 -0.30
CA ALA A 139 -7.20 -24.42 -0.32
C ALA A 139 -7.78 -25.05 -1.59
N ARG A 140 -8.88 -24.50 -2.14
CA ARG A 140 -9.44 -24.93 -3.43
C ARG A 140 -8.50 -24.66 -4.61
N LEU A 141 -7.64 -23.66 -4.50
CA LEU A 141 -6.63 -23.31 -5.50
C LEU A 141 -5.29 -24.04 -5.28
N GLY A 142 -5.20 -24.84 -4.20
CA GLY A 142 -4.03 -25.64 -3.86
C GLY A 142 -2.88 -24.85 -3.24
N VAL A 143 -3.14 -23.66 -2.70
CA VAL A 143 -2.10 -22.81 -2.08
C VAL A 143 -2.33 -22.62 -0.57
N PRO A 144 -1.27 -22.35 0.20
CA PRO A 144 -1.40 -22.04 1.62
C PRO A 144 -2.28 -20.81 1.91
N ALA A 145 -2.94 -20.81 3.06
CA ALA A 145 -3.76 -19.69 3.53
C ALA A 145 -2.92 -18.54 4.13
N THR A 146 -1.79 -18.21 3.50
CA THR A 146 -0.94 -17.07 3.86
C THR A 146 -1.45 -15.80 3.19
N MET A 147 -1.32 -14.66 3.82
CA MET A 147 -1.76 -13.35 3.29
C MET A 147 -0.57 -12.39 3.15
N PRO A 148 -0.68 -11.33 2.32
CA PRO A 148 -1.76 -11.04 1.38
C PRO A 148 -1.79 -12.05 0.22
N GLN A 149 -2.92 -12.13 -0.50
CA GLN A 149 -3.04 -13.03 -1.66
C GLN A 149 -3.58 -12.34 -2.89
N LEU A 150 -3.23 -12.91 -4.04
CA LEU A 150 -3.70 -12.47 -5.35
C LEU A 150 -4.18 -13.71 -6.11
N VAL A 151 -5.38 -13.61 -6.69
CA VAL A 151 -5.97 -14.65 -7.53
C VAL A 151 -6.13 -14.11 -8.94
N ALA A 152 -5.63 -14.87 -9.90
CA ALA A 152 -5.81 -14.64 -11.32
C ALA A 152 -6.85 -15.59 -11.90
N THR A 153 -7.79 -15.04 -12.66
CA THR A 153 -8.75 -15.78 -13.47
C THR A 153 -8.50 -15.42 -14.93
N LEU A 154 -7.90 -16.34 -15.69
CA LEU A 154 -7.66 -16.22 -17.12
C LEU A 154 -8.75 -16.97 -17.89
N THR A 155 -9.43 -16.28 -18.80
CA THR A 155 -10.45 -16.88 -19.68
C THR A 155 -9.92 -16.94 -21.11
N VAL A 156 -9.89 -18.13 -21.70
CA VAL A 156 -9.46 -18.39 -23.08
C VAL A 156 -10.54 -19.22 -23.78
N ASP A 157 -11.12 -18.71 -24.86
CA ASP A 157 -12.20 -19.39 -25.61
C ASP A 157 -13.34 -19.94 -24.73
N GLY A 158 -13.74 -19.16 -23.71
CA GLY A 158 -14.81 -19.53 -22.77
C GLY A 158 -14.40 -20.54 -21.69
N ARG A 159 -13.15 -21.02 -21.69
CA ARG A 159 -12.57 -21.86 -20.62
C ARG A 159 -11.85 -20.98 -19.61
N THR A 160 -12.03 -21.27 -18.32
CA THR A 160 -11.40 -20.52 -17.23
C THR A 160 -10.25 -21.30 -16.60
N PHE A 161 -9.18 -20.58 -16.31
CA PHE A 161 -7.98 -21.07 -15.64
C PHE A 161 -7.69 -20.15 -14.47
N GLU A 162 -7.82 -20.67 -13.25
CA GLU A 162 -7.56 -19.90 -12.04
C GLU A 162 -6.21 -20.30 -11.44
N ALA A 163 -5.54 -19.33 -10.82
CA ALA A 163 -4.33 -19.55 -10.04
C ALA A 163 -4.23 -18.53 -8.91
N ALA A 164 -3.59 -18.93 -7.83
CA ALA A 164 -3.17 -18.04 -6.75
C ALA A 164 -1.66 -17.91 -6.73
N ALA A 165 -1.18 -16.87 -6.05
CA ALA A 165 0.22 -16.62 -5.86
C ALA A 165 0.85 -17.71 -4.98
N HIS A 166 2.08 -18.09 -5.29
CA HIS A 166 2.75 -19.15 -4.55
C HIS A 166 3.79 -18.55 -3.59
N THR A 167 3.59 -18.81 -2.30
CA THR A 167 4.41 -18.30 -1.20
C THR A 167 5.38 -19.33 -0.64
N ASP A 168 5.31 -20.59 -1.07
CA ASP A 168 6.23 -21.67 -0.68
C ASP A 168 7.56 -21.62 -1.43
N ASP A 169 8.48 -22.53 -1.05
CA ASP A 169 9.84 -22.59 -1.58
C ASP A 169 9.95 -23.47 -2.83
N ASP A 170 8.87 -24.13 -3.26
CA ASP A 170 8.89 -25.08 -4.37
C ASP A 170 9.21 -24.36 -5.69
N GLU A 171 9.77 -25.13 -6.63
CA GLU A 171 9.93 -24.68 -8.02
C GLU A 171 8.61 -24.85 -8.77
N TYR A 172 8.34 -23.93 -9.70
CA TYR A 172 7.10 -23.94 -10.47
C TYR A 172 7.37 -24.36 -11.90
N ASP A 173 6.52 -25.26 -12.38
CA ASP A 173 6.53 -25.69 -13.77
C ASP A 173 5.77 -24.66 -14.61
N HIS A 174 6.51 -23.68 -15.14
CA HIS A 174 5.98 -22.74 -16.11
C HIS A 174 6.03 -23.31 -17.51
N HIS A 175 5.01 -23.02 -18.31
CA HIS A 175 5.02 -23.38 -19.71
C HIS A 175 6.25 -22.76 -20.41
N PRO A 176 6.97 -23.48 -21.29
CA PRO A 176 8.21 -22.98 -21.88
C PRO A 176 8.09 -21.62 -22.59
N ALA A 177 6.91 -21.30 -23.14
CA ALA A 177 6.64 -19.97 -23.71
C ALA A 177 6.69 -18.84 -22.66
N VAL A 178 6.15 -19.09 -21.45
CA VAL A 178 6.22 -18.14 -20.32
C VAL A 178 7.65 -18.00 -19.84
N LEU A 179 8.39 -19.10 -19.71
CA LEU A 179 9.81 -19.07 -19.34
C LEU A 179 10.66 -18.27 -20.33
N ARG A 180 10.43 -18.47 -21.64
CA ARG A 180 11.12 -17.72 -22.70
C ARG A 180 10.83 -16.22 -22.61
N ALA A 181 9.55 -15.85 -22.54
CA ALA A 181 9.14 -14.45 -22.44
C ALA A 181 9.66 -13.78 -21.15
N LEU A 182 9.70 -14.51 -20.03
CA LEU A 182 10.27 -14.00 -18.77
C LEU A 182 11.79 -13.81 -18.87
N ALA A 183 12.49 -14.73 -19.54
CA ALA A 183 13.94 -14.69 -19.74
C ALA A 183 14.38 -13.49 -20.60
N GLU A 184 13.54 -13.04 -21.53
CA GLU A 184 13.80 -11.88 -22.40
C GLU A 184 13.77 -10.53 -21.65
N ILE A 185 13.16 -10.46 -20.47
CA ILE A 185 13.13 -9.26 -19.65
C ILE A 185 14.43 -9.19 -18.84
N GLU A 186 15.19 -8.11 -18.92
CA GLU A 186 16.41 -7.95 -18.09
C GLU A 186 16.08 -8.03 -16.59
N PRO A 187 16.95 -8.61 -15.73
CA PRO A 187 16.68 -8.74 -14.28
C PRO A 187 16.26 -7.41 -13.62
N GLY A 188 16.97 -6.32 -13.94
CA GLY A 188 16.66 -4.97 -13.46
C GLY A 188 15.27 -4.45 -13.86
N ALA A 189 14.64 -5.01 -14.90
CA ALA A 189 13.29 -4.67 -15.34
C ALA A 189 12.22 -5.63 -14.77
N ARG A 190 12.62 -6.63 -13.98
CA ARG A 190 11.70 -7.60 -13.36
C ARG A 190 11.25 -7.12 -11.98
N SER A 191 9.93 -7.04 -11.77
CA SER A 191 9.33 -6.92 -10.44
C SER A 191 9.73 -8.14 -9.60
N ARG A 192 9.96 -7.93 -8.30
CA ARG A 192 10.33 -9.00 -7.37
C ARG A 192 9.31 -10.12 -7.42
N GLY A 193 9.78 -11.37 -7.37
CA GLY A 193 8.91 -12.52 -7.28
C GLY A 193 8.03 -12.80 -8.50
N ALA A 194 8.14 -12.07 -9.62
CA ALA A 194 7.19 -12.14 -10.73
C ALA A 194 6.92 -13.55 -11.28
N ALA A 195 7.90 -14.46 -11.23
CA ALA A 195 7.69 -15.86 -11.61
C ALA A 195 6.60 -16.55 -10.73
N ARG A 196 6.51 -16.21 -9.45
CA ARG A 196 5.56 -16.80 -8.49
C ARG A 196 4.16 -16.16 -8.54
N HIS A 197 3.97 -15.17 -9.41
CA HIS A 197 2.72 -14.42 -9.50
C HIS A 197 1.62 -15.25 -10.19
N PRO A 198 0.36 -15.13 -9.73
CA PRO A 198 -0.75 -15.96 -10.21
C PRO A 198 -1.02 -15.76 -11.70
N GLU A 199 -0.70 -14.60 -12.26
CA GLU A 199 -0.92 -14.33 -13.68
C GLU A 199 -0.12 -15.27 -14.58
N LEU A 200 1.17 -15.44 -14.28
CA LEU A 200 2.07 -16.31 -15.06
C LEU A 200 1.74 -17.78 -14.84
N VAL A 201 1.27 -18.14 -13.65
CA VAL A 201 0.77 -19.49 -13.35
C VAL A 201 -0.52 -19.79 -14.11
N ALA A 202 -1.49 -18.87 -14.12
CA ALA A 202 -2.75 -19.04 -14.85
C ALA A 202 -2.50 -19.15 -16.36
N ALA A 203 -1.61 -18.33 -16.91
CA ALA A 203 -1.17 -18.43 -18.31
C ALA A 203 -0.49 -19.77 -18.61
N SER A 204 0.40 -20.23 -17.72
CA SER A 204 1.06 -21.54 -17.88
C SER A 204 0.05 -22.69 -17.87
N ARG A 205 -0.92 -22.68 -16.93
CA ARG A 205 -2.01 -23.67 -16.86
C ARG A 205 -2.85 -23.69 -18.13
N ALA A 206 -3.19 -22.51 -18.67
CA ALA A 206 -3.94 -22.39 -19.91
C ALA A 206 -3.16 -22.99 -21.10
N LEU A 207 -1.88 -22.62 -21.24
CA LEU A 207 -1.03 -23.09 -22.33
C LEU A 207 -0.81 -24.61 -22.25
N PHE A 208 -0.42 -25.17 -21.10
CA PHE A 208 -0.31 -26.63 -20.97
C PHE A 208 -1.60 -27.35 -21.34
N SER A 209 -2.76 -26.81 -20.93
CA SER A 209 -4.05 -27.43 -21.23
C SER A 209 -4.49 -27.29 -22.70
N LEU A 210 -4.00 -26.30 -23.44
CA LEU A 210 -4.50 -25.93 -24.78
C LEU A 210 -3.50 -26.25 -25.90
N SER A 211 -2.20 -26.16 -25.62
CA SER A 211 -1.10 -26.39 -26.57
C SER A 211 -0.18 -27.55 -26.19
N GLY A 212 -0.30 -28.12 -24.99
CA GLY A 212 0.62 -29.15 -24.51
C GLY A 212 1.96 -28.54 -24.08
N GLU A 213 3.06 -29.28 -24.27
CA GLU A 213 4.41 -28.84 -23.87
C GLU A 213 5.13 -28.02 -24.96
N GLU A 214 4.61 -27.99 -26.19
CA GLU A 214 5.28 -27.32 -27.31
C GLU A 214 5.21 -25.79 -27.22
N ALA A 215 6.36 -25.17 -27.47
CA ALA A 215 6.63 -23.76 -27.21
C ALA A 215 6.58 -22.88 -28.46
N ASP A 216 5.60 -23.07 -29.35
CA ASP A 216 5.43 -22.19 -30.51
C ASP A 216 4.91 -20.81 -30.05
N PRO A 217 5.73 -19.74 -30.14
CA PRO A 217 5.30 -18.41 -29.73
C PRO A 217 4.11 -17.90 -30.55
N ALA A 218 4.04 -18.25 -31.84
CA ALA A 218 2.95 -17.81 -32.70
C ALA A 218 1.62 -18.45 -32.26
N TRP A 219 1.65 -19.72 -31.86
CA TRP A 219 0.50 -20.40 -31.31
C TRP A 219 0.07 -19.85 -29.95
N ALA A 220 1.01 -19.60 -29.04
CA ALA A 220 0.71 -18.97 -27.74
C ALA A 220 0.07 -17.59 -27.93
N GLN A 221 0.61 -16.78 -28.85
CA GLN A 221 0.05 -15.48 -29.24
C GLN A 221 -1.36 -15.60 -29.79
N HIS A 222 -1.59 -16.58 -30.68
CA HIS A 222 -2.91 -16.81 -31.24
C HIS A 222 -3.94 -17.19 -30.15
N LEU A 223 -3.58 -18.10 -29.24
CA LEU A 223 -4.45 -18.54 -28.15
C LEU A 223 -4.81 -17.39 -27.19
N LEU A 224 -3.85 -16.56 -26.82
CA LEU A 224 -4.09 -15.49 -25.82
C LEU A 224 -4.64 -14.20 -26.43
N ALA A 225 -4.64 -14.03 -27.75
CA ALA A 225 -5.18 -12.85 -28.43
C ALA A 225 -6.64 -12.53 -28.08
N GLY A 226 -7.46 -13.56 -27.82
CA GLY A 226 -8.86 -13.41 -27.39
C GLY A 226 -9.08 -13.52 -25.88
N ALA A 227 -8.01 -13.68 -25.10
CA ALA A 227 -8.12 -14.01 -23.69
C ALA A 227 -8.42 -12.77 -22.82
N ARG A 228 -9.05 -13.02 -21.67
CA ARG A 228 -9.35 -12.00 -20.65
C ARG A 228 -8.75 -12.41 -19.32
N LEU A 229 -7.98 -11.50 -18.72
CA LEU A 229 -7.43 -11.67 -17.38
C LEU A 229 -8.20 -10.81 -16.38
N GLU A 230 -8.61 -11.42 -15.28
CA GLU A 230 -9.15 -10.72 -14.11
C GLU A 230 -8.30 -11.03 -12.88
N LEU A 231 -7.97 -9.99 -12.11
CA LEU A 231 -7.18 -10.11 -10.90
C LEU A 231 -7.98 -9.61 -9.72
N ARG A 232 -7.92 -10.39 -8.64
CA ARG A 232 -8.64 -10.12 -7.39
C ARG A 232 -7.66 -10.31 -6.25
N ARG A 233 -7.43 -9.24 -5.49
CA ARG A 233 -6.63 -9.29 -4.28
C ARG A 233 -7.52 -9.75 -3.14
N LEU A 234 -7.04 -10.74 -2.40
CA LEU A 234 -7.63 -11.17 -1.14
C LEU A 234 -6.86 -10.46 -0.02
N ARG A 235 -7.60 -9.72 0.82
CA ARG A 235 -7.08 -9.01 2.00
C ARG A 235 -7.42 -9.75 3.28
N GLU A 236 -6.76 -9.37 4.37
CA GLU A 236 -6.99 -9.99 5.68
C GLU A 236 -8.47 -9.93 6.08
N ALA A 237 -8.90 -10.90 6.89
CA ALA A 237 -10.28 -11.00 7.36
C ALA A 237 -10.79 -9.75 8.11
N ALA A 238 -9.88 -9.01 8.73
CA ALA A 238 -10.17 -7.75 9.41
C ALA A 238 -10.45 -6.59 8.44
N ASP A 239 -9.97 -6.67 7.20
CA ASP A 239 -10.14 -5.63 6.20
C ASP A 239 -11.60 -5.63 5.66
N PRO A 240 -12.29 -4.49 5.65
CA PRO A 240 -13.64 -4.40 5.07
C PRO A 240 -13.65 -4.64 3.56
N ALA A 241 -12.56 -4.35 2.84
CA ALA A 241 -12.38 -4.62 1.43
C ALA A 241 -11.76 -6.01 1.20
N VAL A 242 -12.44 -7.05 1.70
CA VAL A 242 -11.96 -8.45 1.69
C VAL A 242 -11.49 -8.89 0.30
N VAL A 243 -12.17 -8.43 -0.75
CA VAL A 243 -11.81 -8.67 -2.15
C VAL A 243 -11.85 -7.35 -2.93
N GLU A 244 -10.76 -7.03 -3.63
CA GLU A 244 -10.69 -5.85 -4.52
C GLU A 244 -10.11 -6.22 -5.89
N PRO A 245 -10.52 -5.53 -6.97
CA PRO A 245 -9.84 -5.64 -8.25
C PRO A 245 -8.35 -5.25 -8.13
N ALA A 246 -7.50 -6.04 -8.76
CA ALA A 246 -6.06 -5.78 -8.82
C ALA A 246 -5.59 -5.55 -10.25
N ARG A 247 -4.31 -5.16 -10.38
CA ARG A 247 -3.62 -4.98 -11.66
C ARG A 247 -2.44 -5.94 -11.70
N SER A 248 -1.91 -6.16 -12.89
CA SER A 248 -0.67 -6.91 -13.06
C SER A 248 0.53 -6.03 -12.71
N CYS A 249 1.56 -6.65 -12.14
CA CYS A 249 2.87 -6.00 -12.05
C CYS A 249 3.44 -5.76 -13.45
N HIS A 250 4.46 -4.92 -13.55
CA HIS A 250 5.08 -4.58 -14.83
C HIS A 250 5.54 -5.84 -15.59
N THR A 251 6.24 -6.75 -14.91
CA THR A 251 6.74 -7.99 -15.54
C THR A 251 5.65 -8.90 -16.04
N CYS A 252 4.61 -9.15 -15.24
CA CYS A 252 3.50 -10.01 -15.65
C CYS A 252 2.79 -9.40 -16.87
N ALA A 253 2.52 -8.10 -16.84
CA ALA A 253 1.91 -7.42 -17.98
C ALA A 253 2.78 -7.51 -19.24
N THR A 254 4.10 -7.27 -19.13
CA THR A 254 5.04 -7.40 -20.26
C THR A 254 5.04 -8.81 -20.84
N VAL A 255 5.14 -9.84 -19.99
CA VAL A 255 5.14 -11.25 -20.44
C VAL A 255 3.82 -11.57 -21.13
N LEU A 256 2.69 -11.28 -20.51
CA LEU A 256 1.37 -11.65 -21.04
C LEU A 256 1.06 -10.94 -22.35
N THR A 257 1.37 -9.65 -22.47
CA THR A 257 1.20 -8.90 -23.71
C THR A 257 2.14 -9.42 -24.80
N GLY A 258 3.37 -9.78 -24.47
CA GLY A 258 4.30 -10.44 -25.41
C GLY A 258 3.80 -11.81 -25.89
N LEU A 259 3.07 -12.53 -25.03
CA LEU A 259 2.38 -13.77 -25.34
C LEU A 259 1.01 -13.55 -26.00
N GLY A 260 0.63 -12.33 -26.37
CA GLY A 260 -0.58 -12.03 -27.14
C GLY A 260 -1.79 -11.58 -26.33
N LEU A 261 -1.74 -11.56 -24.99
CA LEU A 261 -2.87 -11.06 -24.18
C LEU A 261 -3.12 -9.57 -24.48
N PRO A 262 -4.38 -9.15 -24.76
CA PRO A 262 -4.70 -7.75 -24.99
C PRO A 262 -4.37 -6.87 -23.78
N GLY A 263 -3.65 -5.77 -24.02
CA GLY A 263 -3.29 -4.80 -23.01
C GLY A 263 -2.00 -4.07 -23.35
N GLU A 264 -1.61 -3.15 -22.47
CA GLU A 264 -0.29 -2.51 -22.51
C GLU A 264 0.36 -2.70 -21.14
N PRO A 265 1.68 -2.95 -21.07
CA PRO A 265 2.38 -2.95 -19.80
C PRO A 265 2.29 -1.56 -19.13
N PRO A 266 2.30 -1.49 -17.78
CA PRO A 266 2.42 -0.24 -17.06
C PRO A 266 3.60 0.58 -17.58
N ARG A 267 3.43 1.90 -17.70
CA ARG A 267 4.53 2.78 -18.13
C ARG A 267 5.47 3.06 -16.97
N ASP A 268 6.74 3.23 -17.28
CA ASP A 268 7.72 3.76 -16.33
C ASP A 268 7.25 5.12 -15.78
N LEU A 269 7.42 5.31 -14.48
CA LEU A 269 7.23 6.56 -13.77
C LEU A 269 8.61 7.16 -13.51
N LEU A 270 9.02 8.07 -14.38
CA LEU A 270 10.23 8.87 -14.25
C LEU A 270 9.92 10.13 -13.43
N ALA A 271 9.53 10.01 -12.16
CA ALA A 271 9.38 11.18 -11.30
C ALA A 271 10.69 11.46 -10.54
N PRO A 272 11.11 12.72 -10.39
CA PRO A 272 12.24 13.06 -9.54
C PRO A 272 11.94 12.69 -8.07
N PRO A 273 12.95 12.32 -7.27
CA PRO A 273 12.77 12.03 -5.85
C PRO A 273 12.14 13.23 -5.13
N PRO A 274 11.30 13.00 -4.09
CA PRO A 274 10.75 14.08 -3.30
C PRO A 274 11.89 14.92 -2.69
N GLY A 275 11.73 16.24 -2.69
CA GLY A 275 12.67 17.15 -2.03
C GLY A 275 12.72 16.95 -0.51
N GLU A 276 13.82 17.33 0.11
CA GLU A 276 13.99 17.24 1.57
C GLU A 276 12.89 17.99 2.32
N ARG A 277 12.39 17.38 3.39
CA ARG A 277 11.48 18.04 4.32
C ARG A 277 12.24 19.17 5.03
N PRO A 278 11.71 20.41 5.10
CA PRO A 278 12.34 21.47 5.88
C PRO A 278 12.35 21.10 7.38
N PRO A 279 13.44 21.40 8.10
CA PRO A 279 13.51 21.12 9.54
C PRO A 279 12.48 21.96 10.31
N GLY A 280 11.76 21.31 11.23
CA GLY A 280 10.82 21.96 12.16
C GLY A 280 9.41 21.36 12.18
N GLY A 281 8.77 21.41 13.36
CA GLY A 281 7.35 21.04 13.54
C GLY A 281 7.07 19.69 14.21
N ASP A 282 8.02 19.12 14.95
CA ASP A 282 7.91 17.75 15.51
C ASP A 282 6.86 17.59 16.62
N GLY A 283 6.41 18.71 17.22
CA GLY A 283 5.55 18.70 18.41
C GLY A 283 4.22 17.97 18.24
N ILE A 284 3.62 18.00 17.05
CA ILE A 284 2.37 17.26 16.75
C ILE A 284 2.61 15.93 16.03
N VAL A 285 3.78 15.76 15.40
CA VAL A 285 4.09 14.58 14.57
C VAL A 285 4.32 13.35 15.45
N VAL A 286 5.02 13.51 16.57
CA VAL A 286 5.26 12.40 17.51
C VAL A 286 3.94 11.85 18.07
N PRO A 287 3.02 12.68 18.62
CA PRO A 287 1.69 12.20 19.02
C PRO A 287 0.91 11.50 17.90
N LEU A 288 0.97 12.00 16.66
CA LEU A 288 0.30 11.38 15.51
C LEU A 288 0.87 10.00 15.17
N LEU A 289 2.20 9.83 15.21
CA LEU A 289 2.82 8.52 15.00
C LEU A 289 2.44 7.55 16.12
N VAL A 290 2.50 7.99 17.37
CA VAL A 290 2.10 7.15 18.52
C VAL A 290 0.64 6.69 18.38
N GLU A 291 -0.27 7.60 18.03
CA GLU A 291 -1.68 7.24 17.79
C GLU A 291 -1.83 6.28 16.59
N ALA A 292 -1.10 6.49 15.49
CA ALA A 292 -1.12 5.60 14.33
C ALA A 292 -0.65 4.18 14.68
N PHE A 293 0.41 4.08 15.47
CA PHE A 293 0.94 2.80 15.94
C PHE A 293 -0.05 2.10 16.89
N ALA A 294 -0.65 2.86 17.80
CA ALA A 294 -1.69 2.35 18.69
C ALA A 294 -2.92 1.89 17.91
N ALA A 295 -3.36 2.65 16.90
CA ALA A 295 -4.49 2.29 16.05
C ALA A 295 -4.23 1.01 15.26
N THR A 296 -3.03 0.87 14.71
CA THR A 296 -2.61 -0.35 14.00
C THR A 296 -2.53 -1.55 14.95
N ALA A 297 -1.94 -1.40 16.13
CA ALA A 297 -1.86 -2.47 17.13
C ALA A 297 -3.23 -2.85 17.72
N ALA A 298 -4.19 -1.93 17.74
CA ALA A 298 -5.54 -2.15 18.26
C ALA A 298 -6.39 -3.05 17.35
N VAL A 299 -6.05 -3.16 16.05
CA VAL A 299 -6.78 -4.00 15.10
C VAL A 299 -6.18 -5.42 15.10
N PRO A 300 -6.92 -6.42 15.62
CA PRO A 300 -6.43 -7.79 15.64
C PRO A 300 -6.62 -8.49 14.29
N GLY A 301 -5.78 -9.49 14.06
CA GLY A 301 -6.05 -10.55 13.09
C GLY A 301 -6.93 -11.64 13.70
N ALA A 302 -7.25 -12.66 12.89
CA ALA A 302 -7.96 -13.84 13.38
C ALA A 302 -7.07 -14.73 14.27
N ARG A 303 -5.75 -14.67 14.08
CA ARG A 303 -4.74 -15.47 14.78
C ARG A 303 -3.75 -14.62 15.57
N HIS A 304 -3.38 -13.47 15.02
CA HIS A 304 -2.26 -12.67 15.51
C HIS A 304 -2.67 -11.27 15.97
N ARG A 305 -1.78 -10.63 16.73
CA ARG A 305 -1.88 -9.22 17.15
C ARG A 305 -0.53 -8.55 17.05
N LEU A 306 -0.51 -7.33 16.52
CA LEU A 306 0.69 -6.53 16.46
C LEU A 306 0.97 -5.85 17.79
N THR A 307 2.25 -5.64 18.08
CA THR A 307 2.71 -4.83 19.21
C THR A 307 3.63 -3.76 18.66
N ALA A 308 3.35 -2.49 18.98
CA ALA A 308 4.24 -1.39 18.60
C ALA A 308 5.65 -1.62 19.17
N LEU A 309 6.66 -1.43 18.33
CA LEU A 309 8.07 -1.57 18.72
C LEU A 309 8.59 -0.24 19.30
N PRO A 310 9.46 -0.27 20.32
CA PRO A 310 9.82 0.92 21.09
C PRO A 310 10.55 2.01 20.28
N PHE A 311 11.19 1.64 19.17
CA PHE A 311 11.97 2.54 18.33
C PHE A 311 11.20 3.07 17.10
N LEU A 312 9.93 2.73 16.91
CA LEU A 312 9.21 3.09 15.67
C LEU A 312 9.12 4.60 15.44
N VAL A 313 8.96 5.38 16.52
CA VAL A 313 8.95 6.84 16.43
C VAL A 313 10.30 7.35 15.92
N GLU A 314 11.41 6.88 16.48
CA GLU A 314 12.77 7.25 16.05
C GLU A 314 12.97 6.96 14.56
N VAL A 315 12.55 5.77 14.12
CA VAL A 315 12.74 5.30 12.74
C VAL A 315 11.88 6.05 11.73
N LEU A 316 10.62 6.36 12.06
CA LEU A 316 9.68 6.96 11.10
C LEU A 316 9.53 8.47 11.20
N LEU A 317 9.97 9.11 12.29
CA LEU A 317 9.88 10.57 12.44
C LEU A 317 10.46 11.35 11.25
N PRO A 318 11.63 10.98 10.67
CA PRO A 318 12.17 11.68 9.50
C PRO A 318 11.27 11.61 8.25
N TYR A 319 10.43 10.57 8.17
CA TYR A 319 9.56 10.28 7.02
C TYR A 319 8.08 10.56 7.28
N ALA A 320 7.77 11.03 8.49
CA ALA A 320 6.40 11.22 8.95
C ALA A 320 5.73 12.47 8.36
N PRO A 321 4.39 12.56 8.40
CA PRO A 321 3.46 11.46 8.72
C PRO A 321 3.36 10.43 7.58
N MET A 322 3.84 10.80 6.39
CA MET A 322 3.85 9.98 5.19
C MET A 322 4.91 10.51 4.23
N THR A 323 5.76 9.64 3.69
CA THR A 323 6.70 9.95 2.61
C THR A 323 6.43 9.02 1.44
N ALA A 324 6.03 9.58 0.29
CA ALA A 324 5.83 8.82 -0.94
C ALA A 324 7.00 9.05 -1.90
N VAL A 325 7.52 7.96 -2.46
CA VAL A 325 8.56 7.95 -3.50
C VAL A 325 7.94 7.35 -4.76
N LEU A 326 7.78 8.19 -5.78
CA LEU A 326 7.06 7.86 -7.01
C LEU A 326 8.04 7.51 -8.12
N GLN A 327 8.64 6.32 -8.07
CA GLN A 327 9.52 5.84 -9.12
C GLN A 327 9.01 4.50 -9.64
N SER A 328 9.04 4.30 -10.95
CA SER A 328 8.84 2.97 -11.53
C SER A 328 9.72 2.89 -12.77
N ALA A 329 10.82 2.15 -12.66
CA ALA A 329 11.84 2.08 -13.70
C ALA A 329 12.69 0.83 -13.50
N SER A 330 13.51 0.50 -14.49
CA SER A 330 14.51 -0.55 -14.33
C SER A 330 15.53 -0.17 -13.25
N GLY A 331 15.85 -1.10 -12.35
CA GLY A 331 16.88 -0.95 -11.33
C GLY A 331 18.11 -1.81 -11.60
N ALA A 332 19.01 -1.90 -10.61
CA ALA A 332 20.30 -2.58 -10.77
C ALA A 332 20.18 -4.11 -10.96
N GLN A 333 19.26 -4.74 -10.24
CA GLN A 333 19.03 -6.19 -10.23
C GLN A 333 17.54 -6.56 -10.20
N GLN A 334 16.69 -5.62 -9.81
CA GLN A 334 15.24 -5.73 -9.82
C GLN A 334 14.62 -4.37 -10.14
N ARG A 335 13.36 -4.38 -10.59
CA ARG A 335 12.61 -3.17 -10.92
C ARG A 335 12.35 -2.32 -9.68
N LEU A 336 12.46 -1.01 -9.83
CA LEU A 336 12.04 -0.03 -8.83
C LEU A 336 10.52 0.07 -8.86
N GLU A 337 9.88 0.03 -7.69
CA GLU A 337 8.45 0.25 -7.56
C GLU A 337 8.19 1.48 -6.67
N PRO A 338 7.07 2.19 -6.89
CA PRO A 338 6.69 3.30 -6.03
C PRO A 338 6.48 2.77 -4.62
N TYR A 339 6.85 3.54 -3.61
CA TYR A 339 6.59 3.17 -2.21
C TYR A 339 6.20 4.35 -1.36
N THR A 340 5.52 4.05 -0.26
CA THR A 340 5.16 5.01 0.77
C THR A 340 5.62 4.51 2.11
N LEU A 341 6.30 5.35 2.90
CA LEU A 341 6.56 5.12 4.32
C LEU A 341 5.46 5.82 5.14
N ASN A 342 4.64 5.05 5.86
CA ASN A 342 3.63 5.56 6.79
C ASN A 342 3.09 4.42 7.68
N ALA A 343 2.38 4.77 8.76
CA ALA A 343 1.79 3.78 9.68
C ALA A 343 0.26 3.81 9.74
N TRP A 344 -0.39 4.72 9.02
CA TRP A 344 -1.82 5.00 9.19
C TRP A 344 -2.73 4.05 8.41
N VAL A 345 -2.29 3.58 7.24
CA VAL A 345 -3.14 2.83 6.30
C VAL A 345 -2.94 1.31 6.36
N HIS A 346 -2.29 0.81 7.42
CA HIS A 346 -1.83 -0.58 7.51
C HIS A 346 -2.38 -1.33 8.73
N GLN A 347 -3.59 -0.98 9.16
CA GLN A 347 -4.20 -1.52 10.37
C GLN A 347 -4.62 -3.00 10.25
N HIS A 348 -4.91 -3.48 9.04
CA HIS A 348 -5.38 -4.85 8.78
C HIS A 348 -4.24 -5.79 8.32
N THR A 349 -3.13 -5.80 9.07
CA THR A 349 -1.89 -6.52 8.69
C THR A 349 -1.40 -7.52 9.75
N ALA A 350 -2.21 -7.76 10.77
CA ALA A 350 -1.80 -8.51 11.95
C ALA A 350 -1.53 -9.98 11.64
N ASP A 351 -2.38 -10.64 10.84
CA ASP A 351 -2.17 -12.04 10.51
C ASP A 351 -0.99 -12.25 9.54
N THR A 352 -0.86 -11.37 8.54
CA THR A 352 0.24 -11.35 7.57
C THR A 352 1.59 -11.24 8.28
N LEU A 353 1.74 -10.23 9.13
CA LEU A 353 3.01 -9.99 9.81
C LEU A 353 3.24 -10.94 10.98
N GLY A 354 2.19 -11.44 11.62
CA GLY A 354 2.29 -12.47 12.65
C GLY A 354 2.83 -13.79 12.11
N ASP A 355 2.35 -14.23 10.93
CA ASP A 355 2.88 -15.42 10.26
C ASP A 355 4.35 -15.28 9.89
N LEU A 356 4.73 -14.12 9.34
CA LEU A 356 6.13 -13.87 9.03
C LEU A 356 6.97 -13.78 10.31
N ALA A 357 6.46 -13.19 11.39
CA ALA A 357 7.15 -13.06 12.66
C ALA A 357 7.47 -14.43 13.28
N GLU A 358 6.53 -15.38 13.23
CA GLU A 358 6.77 -16.77 13.66
C GLU A 358 7.86 -17.43 12.80
N ARG A 359 7.84 -17.21 11.49
CA ARG A 359 8.81 -17.77 10.55
C ARG A 359 10.22 -17.24 10.75
N ILE A 360 10.39 -15.93 10.99
CA ILE A 360 11.72 -15.29 11.16
C ILE A 360 12.18 -15.22 12.63
N GLY A 361 11.32 -15.62 13.57
CA GLY A 361 11.60 -15.58 15.01
C GLY A 361 11.75 -14.17 15.59
N ALA A 362 11.11 -13.16 14.99
CA ALA A 362 11.20 -11.77 15.43
C ALA A 362 9.88 -11.01 15.20
N ARG A 363 9.47 -10.19 16.17
CA ARG A 363 8.22 -9.40 16.06
C ARG A 363 8.36 -8.33 14.98
N LEU A 364 7.31 -8.16 14.18
CA LEU A 364 7.23 -7.20 13.06
C LEU A 364 6.20 -6.10 13.30
N PHE A 365 6.40 -4.96 12.64
CA PHE A 365 5.44 -3.87 12.58
C PHE A 365 5.43 -3.21 11.18
N PRO A 366 4.26 -2.83 10.63
CA PRO A 366 4.18 -2.23 9.31
C PRO A 366 4.70 -0.78 9.32
N ILE A 367 5.44 -0.42 8.27
CA ILE A 367 6.05 0.90 8.12
C ILE A 367 5.76 1.57 6.78
N GLY A 368 5.02 0.90 5.89
CA GLY A 368 4.71 1.43 4.58
C GLY A 368 4.24 0.38 3.58
N THR A 369 4.18 0.74 2.30
CA THR A 369 3.85 -0.14 1.18
C THR A 369 4.65 0.17 -0.07
N GLU A 370 4.81 -0.82 -0.94
CA GLU A 370 5.14 -0.64 -2.36
C GLU A 370 3.90 -0.85 -3.22
N GLU A 371 3.71 0.02 -4.23
CA GLU A 371 2.55 0.06 -5.11
C GLU A 371 2.98 0.34 -6.55
N GLY A 372 2.97 -0.67 -7.43
CA GLY A 372 3.51 -0.55 -8.80
C GLY A 372 2.88 -1.54 -9.78
N GLY A 373 1.57 -1.74 -9.68
CA GLY A 373 0.88 -2.84 -10.34
C GLY A 373 0.83 -4.13 -9.50
N TYR A 374 1.49 -4.16 -8.35
CA TYR A 374 1.20 -5.10 -7.25
C TYR A 374 1.33 -4.35 -5.90
N TYR A 375 0.97 -5.01 -4.80
CA TYR A 375 1.03 -4.46 -3.45
C TYR A 375 1.95 -5.31 -2.59
N ALA A 376 2.95 -4.67 -2.00
CA ALA A 376 3.77 -5.24 -0.95
C ALA A 376 3.68 -4.37 0.31
N LEU A 377 3.56 -5.01 1.47
CA LEU A 377 3.63 -4.38 2.77
C LEU A 377 5.10 -4.26 3.19
N LEU A 378 5.55 -3.05 3.54
CA LEU A 378 6.85 -2.82 4.15
C LEU A 378 6.73 -2.98 5.67
N ALA A 379 7.63 -3.74 6.27
CA ALA A 379 7.64 -3.99 7.70
C ALA A 379 9.05 -3.94 8.28
N VAL A 380 9.16 -3.52 9.54
CA VAL A 380 10.40 -3.56 10.33
C VAL A 380 10.23 -4.51 11.49
N ASP A 381 11.27 -5.29 11.80
CA ASP A 381 11.28 -6.17 12.96
C ASP A 381 11.96 -5.55 14.17
N GLU A 382 11.87 -6.21 15.32
CA GLU A 382 12.47 -5.73 16.57
C GLU A 382 14.00 -5.68 16.58
N LEU A 383 14.67 -6.31 15.60
CA LEU A 383 16.10 -6.21 15.34
C LEU A 383 16.44 -5.10 14.33
N ARG A 384 15.45 -4.28 13.96
CA ARG A 384 15.51 -3.18 12.98
C ARG A 384 15.71 -3.63 11.52
N ARG A 385 15.60 -4.94 11.22
CA ARG A 385 15.64 -5.48 9.86
C ARG A 385 14.35 -5.13 9.13
N VAL A 386 14.44 -4.86 7.83
CA VAL A 386 13.29 -4.43 7.02
C VAL A 386 12.95 -5.46 5.95
N TYR A 387 11.65 -5.67 5.76
CA TYR A 387 11.10 -6.67 4.87
C TYR A 387 10.01 -6.06 3.97
N ALA A 388 9.86 -6.59 2.76
CA ALA A 388 8.66 -6.43 1.93
C ALA A 388 7.88 -7.75 1.94
N VAL A 389 6.55 -7.68 2.11
CA VAL A 389 5.66 -8.85 2.13
C VAL A 389 4.56 -8.67 1.10
N ASP A 390 4.52 -9.53 0.10
CA ASP A 390 3.52 -9.53 -0.96
C ASP A 390 2.91 -10.93 -1.15
N HIS A 391 2.09 -11.07 -2.18
CA HIS A 391 1.43 -12.32 -2.54
C HIS A 391 2.42 -13.42 -2.99
N ALA A 392 3.64 -13.07 -3.41
CA ALA A 392 4.67 -14.01 -3.83
C ALA A 392 5.63 -14.42 -2.69
N GLY A 393 5.52 -13.79 -1.52
CA GLY A 393 6.23 -14.15 -0.30
C GLY A 393 6.77 -12.94 0.47
N ALA A 394 7.86 -13.16 1.18
CA ALA A 394 8.55 -12.11 1.93
C ALA A 394 9.98 -11.95 1.43
N TRP A 395 10.49 -10.73 1.47
CA TRP A 395 11.78 -10.33 0.91
C TRP A 395 12.54 -9.51 1.94
N PHE A 396 13.80 -9.87 2.20
CA PHE A 396 14.66 -9.09 3.08
C PHE A 396 15.22 -7.89 2.30
N LEU A 397 14.89 -6.68 2.75
CA LEU A 397 15.29 -5.44 2.07
C LEU A 397 16.61 -4.89 2.62
N GLY A 398 16.85 -5.02 3.93
CA GLY A 398 18.02 -4.44 4.56
C GLY A 398 18.11 -4.73 6.06
N ALA A 399 19.31 -4.60 6.61
CA ALA A 399 19.57 -4.77 8.04
C ALA A 399 19.06 -3.59 8.88
N ASP A 400 18.74 -2.48 8.24
CA ASP A 400 18.20 -1.26 8.81
C ASP A 400 17.38 -0.49 7.75
N LEU A 401 16.66 0.55 8.17
CA LEU A 401 15.88 1.37 7.25
C LEU A 401 16.73 2.04 6.16
N PRO A 402 17.90 2.65 6.44
CA PRO A 402 18.75 3.22 5.40
C PRO A 402 19.18 2.22 4.30
N SER A 403 19.60 1.01 4.67
CA SER A 403 19.96 -0.04 3.72
C SER A 403 18.76 -0.54 2.91
N ALA A 404 17.60 -0.65 3.54
CA ALA A 404 16.35 -0.98 2.85
C ALA A 404 15.95 0.10 1.83
N LEU A 405 16.01 1.38 2.20
CA LEU A 405 15.73 2.49 1.29
C LEU A 405 16.74 2.54 0.14
N HIS A 406 18.01 2.23 0.40
CA HIS A 406 19.00 2.07 -0.66
C HIS A 406 18.58 0.97 -1.64
N ALA A 407 18.16 -0.21 -1.16
CA ALA A 407 17.69 -1.29 -2.02
C ALA A 407 16.46 -0.90 -2.84
N LEU A 408 15.48 -0.24 -2.22
CA LEU A 408 14.26 0.24 -2.88
C LEU A 408 14.53 1.32 -3.94
N ASN A 409 15.50 2.21 -3.70
CA ASN A 409 15.82 3.33 -4.60
C ASN A 409 16.80 2.96 -5.72
N THR A 410 17.56 1.88 -5.57
CA THR A 410 18.55 1.45 -6.57
C THR A 410 18.16 0.17 -7.29
N GLY A 411 17.19 -0.57 -6.75
CA GLY A 411 16.80 -1.87 -7.28
C GLY A 411 17.89 -2.91 -7.04
N ALA A 412 18.59 -2.81 -5.90
CA ALA A 412 19.50 -3.85 -5.45
C ALA A 412 18.74 -5.16 -5.23
N ALA A 413 19.42 -6.30 -5.37
CA ALA A 413 18.79 -7.59 -5.17
C ALA A 413 18.32 -7.75 -3.72
N THR A 414 17.10 -8.24 -3.54
CA THR A 414 16.53 -8.50 -2.22
C THR A 414 16.19 -9.98 -2.09
N PRO A 415 16.88 -10.75 -1.23
CA PRO A 415 16.68 -12.19 -1.15
C PRO A 415 15.32 -12.52 -0.55
N ARG A 416 14.70 -13.60 -1.06
CA ARG A 416 13.44 -14.12 -0.54
C ARG A 416 13.68 -14.81 0.79
N VAL A 417 12.78 -14.58 1.74
CA VAL A 417 12.70 -15.33 2.99
C VAL A 417 12.16 -16.73 2.69
N ARG A 418 12.94 -17.77 3.05
CA ARG A 418 12.66 -19.21 2.91
C ARG A 418 11.82 -19.73 4.06
N ALA A 419 11.20 -20.89 3.88
CA ALA A 419 10.22 -21.49 4.81
C ALA A 419 10.80 -21.67 6.23
N ASP A 420 12.12 -21.86 6.33
CA ASP A 420 12.87 -21.96 7.58
C ASP A 420 13.25 -20.61 8.22
N GLY A 421 12.85 -19.49 7.62
CA GLY A 421 13.14 -18.14 8.09
C GLY A 421 14.48 -17.57 7.62
N SER A 422 15.29 -18.32 6.86
CA SER A 422 16.54 -17.84 6.26
C SER A 422 16.30 -17.02 4.99
N TRP A 423 17.30 -16.26 4.51
CA TRP A 423 17.26 -15.57 3.22
C TRP A 423 18.61 -15.63 2.50
#